data_AF-A0A8D8NP70-F1
#
_entry.id   AF-A0A8D8NP70-F1
#
_cell.length_a   1.000
_cell.length_b   1.000
_cell.length_c   1.000
_cell.angle_alpha   90.00
_cell.angle_beta   90.00
_cell.angle_gamma   90.00
#
_symmetry.space_group_name_H-M   'P 1'
#
loop_
_entity.id
_entity.type
_entity.pdbx_description
1 polymer ?
#
loop_
_entity_poly.entity_id
_entity_poly.type
_entity_poly.pdbx_seq_one_letter_code
_entity_poly.pdbx_strand_id
1 'polypeptide(L)'
;MPSTLLFANSNEGRVYALSTSGAAWREFLYLGLEFKKISVVPHFMWAIGGDRQVYVHVHGLDIPIRIKEEAYENERWLPIEGFSSRLLPTDRYHFSNVDGTVDRNIDKIRLPSMA
;
A
#
# COMPACT_ATOMS: atom_id res chain seq x y z
N MET A 1 -21.57 -2.13 -22.27
CA MET A 1 -20.42 -2.31 -21.37
C MET A 1 -20.79 -1.68 -20.03
N PRO A 2 -20.61 -2.35 -18.88
CA PRO A 2 -20.75 -1.69 -17.59
C PRO A 2 -19.73 -0.55 -17.49
N SER A 3 -20.13 0.56 -16.86
CA SER A 3 -19.24 1.71 -16.68
C SER A 3 -18.11 1.36 -15.73
N THR A 4 -16.90 1.82 -16.03
CA THR A 4 -15.68 1.67 -15.21
C THR A 4 -15.21 3.03 -14.72
N LEU A 5 -14.24 3.06 -13.81
CA LEU A 5 -13.66 4.28 -13.27
C LEU A 5 -12.21 4.44 -13.74
N LEU A 6 -11.87 5.63 -14.19
CA LEU A 6 -10.51 6.13 -14.36
C LEU A 6 -10.16 6.98 -13.14
N PHE A 7 -8.91 6.93 -12.69
CA PHE A 7 -8.43 7.73 -11.56
C PHE A 7 -7.22 8.56 -11.96
N ALA A 8 -7.11 9.76 -11.39
CA ALA A 8 -5.98 10.66 -11.61
C ALA A 8 -5.65 11.45 -10.34
N ASN A 9 -4.37 11.79 -10.17
CA ASN A 9 -3.91 12.70 -9.14
C ASN A 9 -3.63 14.10 -9.73
N SER A 10 -3.97 15.14 -8.99
CA SER A 10 -3.64 16.53 -9.31
C SER A 10 -2.26 16.93 -8.76
N ASN A 11 -1.81 18.13 -9.13
CA ASN A 11 -0.61 18.76 -8.57
C ASN A 11 -0.75 19.14 -7.09
N GLU A 12 -1.98 19.37 -6.61
CA GLU A 12 -2.30 19.59 -5.19
C GLU A 12 -2.37 18.28 -4.39
N GLY A 13 -2.12 17.13 -5.02
CA GLY A 13 -2.20 15.83 -4.37
C GLY A 13 -3.62 15.30 -4.17
N ARG A 14 -4.64 15.98 -4.70
CA ARG A 14 -6.03 15.49 -4.70
C ARG A 14 -6.24 14.38 -5.72
N VAL A 15 -7.08 13.41 -5.38
CA VAL A 15 -7.46 12.28 -6.25
C VAL A 15 -8.83 12.53 -6.86
N TYR A 16 -8.96 12.29 -8.16
CA TYR A 16 -10.20 12.41 -8.90
C TYR A 16 -10.56 11.09 -9.58
N ALA A 17 -11.85 10.83 -9.71
CA ALA A 17 -12.41 9.70 -10.45
C ALA A 17 -13.29 10.20 -11.61
N LEU A 18 -13.18 9.52 -12.75
CA LEU A 18 -14.03 9.75 -13.93
C LEU A 18 -14.69 8.43 -14.31
N SER A 19 -16.02 8.40 -14.31
CA SER A 19 -16.77 7.29 -14.91
C SER A 19 -16.59 7.30 -16.43
N THR A 20 -16.35 6.15 -17.04
CA THR A 20 -16.27 6.01 -18.51
C THR A 20 -17.61 6.25 -19.21
N SER A 21 -18.70 6.31 -18.46
CA SER A 21 -20.02 6.78 -18.94
C SER A 21 -20.34 8.22 -18.54
N GLY A 22 -19.46 8.87 -17.77
CA GLY A 22 -19.61 10.24 -17.30
C GLY A 22 -18.86 11.24 -18.18
N ALA A 23 -19.13 12.53 -17.93
CA ALA A 23 -18.53 13.63 -18.68
C ALA A 23 -17.60 14.52 -17.83
N ALA A 24 -17.43 14.24 -16.54
CA ALA A 24 -16.67 15.09 -15.63
C ALA A 24 -15.95 14.29 -14.55
N TRP A 25 -14.75 14.76 -14.21
CA TRP A 25 -13.98 14.30 -13.05
C TRP A 25 -14.68 14.74 -11.77
N ARG A 26 -14.72 13.85 -10.78
CA ARG A 26 -15.24 14.14 -9.43
C ARG A 26 -14.15 13.85 -8.42
N GLU A 27 -14.02 14.73 -7.43
CA GLU A 27 -13.06 14.51 -6.35
C GLU A 27 -13.43 13.24 -5.60
N PHE A 28 -12.46 12.36 -5.43
CA PHE A 28 -12.59 11.15 -4.66
C PHE A 28 -12.51 11.54 -3.19
N LEU A 29 -13.53 11.21 -2.39
CA LEU A 29 -13.54 11.56 -0.97
C LEU A 29 -12.56 10.66 -0.21
N TYR A 30 -11.53 11.26 0.37
CA TYR A 30 -10.54 10.60 1.22
C TYR A 30 -10.38 11.38 2.55
N LEU A 31 -9.59 10.85 3.47
CA LEU A 31 -9.40 11.37 4.84
C LEU A 31 -8.57 12.68 4.92
N GLY A 32 -8.66 13.57 3.91
CA GLY A 32 -7.88 14.82 3.86
C GLY A 32 -6.38 14.66 3.61
N LEU A 33 -5.93 13.49 3.15
CA LEU A 33 -4.54 13.19 2.81
C LEU A 33 -4.18 13.58 1.36
N GLU A 34 -3.04 14.25 1.18
CA GLU A 34 -2.51 14.54 -0.15
C GLU A 34 -1.65 13.38 -0.68
N PHE A 35 -1.81 13.01 -1.94
CA PHE A 35 -1.11 11.89 -2.57
C PHE A 35 -0.18 12.33 -3.69
N LYS A 36 1.06 11.86 -3.63
CA LYS A 36 2.08 12.12 -4.66
C LYS A 36 1.87 11.26 -5.90
N LYS A 37 1.42 10.01 -5.70
CA LYS A 37 1.23 9.04 -6.78
C LYS A 37 0.13 8.07 -6.40
N ILE A 38 -0.66 7.69 -7.39
CA ILE A 38 -1.65 6.61 -7.28
C ILE A 38 -1.39 5.55 -8.36
N SER A 39 -1.78 4.32 -8.08
CA SER A 39 -1.82 3.20 -9.03
C SER A 39 -3.09 2.40 -8.76
N VAL A 40 -3.93 2.24 -9.77
CA VAL A 40 -5.25 1.61 -9.62
C VAL A 40 -5.32 0.35 -10.46
N VAL A 41 -5.77 -0.73 -9.83
CA VAL A 41 -6.10 -2.02 -10.44
C VAL A 41 -7.53 -2.38 -10.04
N PRO A 42 -8.17 -3.40 -10.64
CA PRO A 42 -9.51 -3.81 -10.22
C PRO A 42 -9.57 -4.02 -8.70
N HIS A 43 -10.55 -3.41 -8.02
CA HIS A 43 -10.82 -3.45 -6.57
C HIS A 43 -9.81 -2.75 -5.65
N PHE A 44 -8.62 -2.38 -6.12
CA PHE A 44 -7.58 -1.80 -5.28
C PHE A 44 -6.97 -0.53 -5.89
N MET A 45 -6.81 0.49 -5.04
CA MET A 45 -6.02 1.68 -5.33
C MET A 45 -4.87 1.78 -4.33
N TRP A 46 -3.64 1.72 -4.83
CA TRP A 46 -2.44 1.98 -4.06
C TRP A 46 -2.03 3.44 -4.22
N ALA A 47 -1.54 4.05 -3.15
CA ALA A 47 -1.11 5.44 -3.17
C ALA A 47 0.11 5.67 -2.28
N ILE A 48 0.93 6.66 -2.64
CA ILE A 48 2.01 7.20 -1.82
C ILE A 48 1.58 8.58 -1.34
N GLY A 49 1.41 8.73 -0.03
CA GLY A 49 1.04 10.00 0.60
C GLY A 49 2.18 11.01 0.58
N GLY A 50 1.85 12.29 0.73
CA GLY A 50 2.81 13.38 0.93
C GLY A 50 3.65 13.20 2.21
N ASP A 51 3.10 12.46 3.19
CA ASP A 51 3.77 12.01 4.41
C ASP A 51 4.77 10.86 4.20
N ARG A 52 4.95 10.40 2.96
CA ARG A 52 5.80 9.28 2.53
C ARG A 52 5.32 7.91 3.03
N GLN A 53 4.04 7.78 3.40
CA GLN A 53 3.44 6.49 3.75
C GLN A 53 2.75 5.84 2.55
N VAL A 54 2.64 4.51 2.61
CA VAL A 54 1.88 3.72 1.63
C VAL A 54 0.44 3.58 2.10
N TYR A 55 -0.49 3.86 1.19
CA TYR A 55 -1.92 3.75 1.44
C TYR A 55 -2.55 2.78 0.44
N VAL A 56 -3.56 2.05 0.92
CA VAL A 56 -4.41 1.21 0.08
C VAL A 56 -5.87 1.56 0.33
N HIS A 57 -6.60 1.83 -0.75
CA HIS A 57 -8.05 1.94 -0.74
C HIS A 57 -8.63 0.73 -1.46
N VAL A 58 -9.53 0.03 -0.79
CA VAL A 58 -10.16 -1.19 -1.31
C VAL A 58 -11.64 -0.94 -1.50
N HIS A 59 -12.16 -1.24 -2.69
CA HIS A 59 -13.54 -0.98 -3.08
C HIS A 59 -14.20 -2.23 -3.65
N GLY A 60 -15.52 -2.34 -3.49
CA GLY A 60 -16.30 -3.47 -3.98
C GLY A 60 -16.04 -4.78 -3.23
N LEU A 61 -15.61 -4.70 -1.96
CA LEU A 61 -15.61 -5.86 -1.07
C LEU A 61 -16.86 -5.82 -0.18
N ASP A 62 -17.52 -6.97 -0.04
CA ASP A 62 -18.64 -7.14 0.90
C ASP A 62 -18.16 -7.21 2.35
N ILE A 63 -16.88 -7.52 2.57
CA ILE A 63 -16.28 -7.70 3.89
C ILE A 63 -15.25 -6.58 4.13
N PRO A 64 -15.37 -5.80 5.21
CA PRO A 64 -14.38 -4.78 5.55
C PRO A 64 -13.05 -5.42 5.95
N ILE A 65 -11.96 -4.67 5.77
CA ILE A 65 -10.62 -5.06 6.26
C ILE A 65 -10.68 -5.17 7.79
N ARG A 66 -10.38 -6.34 8.33
CA ARG A 66 -10.47 -6.62 9.78
C ARG A 66 -9.15 -6.41 10.51
N ILE A 67 -8.03 -6.69 9.84
CA ILE A 67 -6.70 -6.65 10.42
C ILE A 67 -5.76 -6.00 9.39
N LYS A 68 -4.94 -5.07 9.86
CA LYS A 68 -3.81 -4.50 9.12
C LYS A 68 -2.53 -5.11 9.67
N GLU A 69 -1.76 -5.76 8.82
CA GLU A 69 -0.42 -6.26 9.15
C GLU A 69 0.62 -5.46 8.36
N GLU A 70 1.71 -5.13 9.04
CA GLU A 70 2.83 -4.38 8.46
C GLU A 70 4.14 -5.08 8.79
N ALA A 71 4.98 -5.25 7.78
CA ALA A 71 6.31 -5.80 7.90
C ALA A 71 7.29 -4.94 7.08
N TYR A 72 8.46 -4.70 7.65
CA TYR A 72 9.54 -3.93 7.06
C TYR A 72 10.64 -4.90 6.65
N GLU A 73 10.93 -4.93 5.36
CA GLU A 73 12.02 -5.72 4.81
C GLU A 73 13.37 -5.04 5.08
N ASN A 74 14.28 -5.78 5.72
CA ASN A 74 15.64 -5.35 5.92
C ASN A 74 16.55 -6.03 4.89
N GLU A 75 17.31 -5.21 4.19
CA GLU A 75 18.37 -5.66 3.28
C GLU A 75 19.74 -5.20 3.79
N ARG A 76 20.74 -6.05 3.62
CA ARG A 76 22.13 -5.72 3.90
C ARG A 76 22.80 -5.25 2.62
N TRP A 77 23.46 -4.09 2.67
CA TRP A 77 24.30 -3.66 1.57
C TRP A 77 25.66 -4.40 1.59
N LEU A 78 26.02 -5.01 0.46
CA LEU A 78 27.29 -5.70 0.23
C LEU A 78 28.06 -4.97 -0.88
N PRO A 79 29.39 -4.78 -0.77
CA PRO A 79 30.17 -3.99 -1.72
C PRO A 79 30.07 -4.38 -3.19
N ILE A 80 29.85 -5.68 -3.47
CA ILE A 80 29.79 -6.22 -4.82
C ILE A 80 28.33 -6.39 -5.29
N GLU A 81 27.43 -6.80 -4.39
CA GLU A 81 26.06 -7.21 -4.75
C GLU A 81 25.01 -6.10 -4.52
N GLY A 82 25.37 -5.02 -3.83
CA GLY A 82 24.42 -3.98 -3.43
C GLY A 82 23.53 -4.45 -2.28
N PHE A 83 22.30 -3.93 -2.22
CA PHE A 83 21.31 -4.39 -1.23
C PHE A 83 20.92 -5.84 -1.52
N SER A 84 20.90 -6.66 -0.46
CA SER A 84 20.70 -8.10 -0.54
C SER A 84 19.93 -8.61 0.66
N SER A 85 19.12 -9.64 0.46
CA SER A 85 18.46 -10.41 1.51
C SER A 85 19.42 -11.34 2.28
N ARG A 86 20.71 -11.39 1.90
CA ARG A 86 21.74 -12.14 2.63
C ARG A 86 22.17 -11.38 3.88
N LEU A 87 21.57 -11.74 5.01
CA LEU A 87 21.81 -11.12 6.30
C LEU A 87 22.86 -11.87 7.13
N LEU A 88 23.58 -11.14 7.97
CA LEU A 88 24.43 -11.71 9.01
C LEU A 88 23.62 -12.00 10.29
N PRO A 89 24.08 -12.90 11.16
CA PRO A 89 23.41 -13.19 12.43
C PRO A 89 23.23 -11.97 13.36
N THR A 90 24.01 -10.91 13.16
CA THR A 90 23.93 -9.65 13.94
C THR A 90 22.96 -8.63 13.35
N ASP A 91 22.42 -8.88 12.16
CA ASP A 91 21.47 -7.97 11.53
C ASP A 91 20.08 -8.11 12.16
N ARG A 92 19.21 -7.14 11.85
CA ARG A 92 17.78 -7.24 12.15
C ARG A 92 17.16 -8.43 11.43
N TYR A 93 16.00 -8.88 11.90
CA TYR A 93 15.20 -9.89 11.19
C TYR A 93 14.94 -9.45 9.75
N HIS A 94 14.95 -10.39 8.81
CA HIS A 94 14.73 -10.06 7.39
C HIS A 94 13.41 -9.33 7.15
N PHE A 95 12.35 -9.75 7.83
CA PHE A 95 11.14 -8.95 7.97
C PHE A 95 10.95 -8.61 9.45
N SER A 96 10.68 -7.34 9.74
CA SER A 96 10.59 -6.84 11.12
C SER A 96 9.49 -5.81 11.29
N ASN A 97 9.23 -5.42 12.54
CA ASN A 97 8.47 -4.20 12.83
C ASN A 97 9.30 -2.94 12.50
N VAL A 98 8.68 -1.76 12.60
CA VAL A 98 9.28 -0.49 12.18
C VAL A 98 10.65 -0.17 12.82
N ASP A 99 10.91 -0.62 14.04
CA ASP A 99 12.18 -0.39 14.73
C ASP A 99 13.21 -1.53 14.55
N GLY A 100 12.81 -2.65 13.95
CA GLY A 100 13.66 -3.78 13.67
C GLY A 100 13.85 -4.79 14.79
N THR A 101 13.16 -4.63 15.92
CA THR A 101 13.40 -5.43 17.14
C THR A 101 12.58 -6.72 17.19
N VAL A 102 11.48 -6.80 16.44
CA VAL A 102 10.55 -7.93 16.44
C VAL A 102 10.46 -8.53 15.05
N ASP A 103 10.60 -9.85 14.96
CA ASP A 103 10.40 -10.60 13.72
C ASP A 103 8.94 -10.48 13.22
N ARG A 104 8.78 -10.10 11.96
CA ARG A 104 7.50 -9.96 11.25
C ARG A 104 7.49 -10.74 9.94
N ASN A 105 8.14 -11.92 9.92
CA ASN A 105 8.04 -12.82 8.78
C ASN A 105 6.57 -13.10 8.42
N ILE A 106 6.24 -12.97 7.14
CA ILE A 106 4.90 -13.14 6.58
C ILE A 106 4.28 -14.50 6.93
N ASP A 107 5.10 -15.55 7.03
CA ASP A 107 4.66 -16.91 7.36
C ASP A 107 4.15 -17.03 8.80
N LYS A 108 4.46 -16.05 9.66
CA LYS A 108 3.99 -16.00 11.06
C LYS A 108 2.67 -15.24 11.22
N ILE A 109 2.21 -14.57 10.17
CA ILE A 109 0.95 -13.81 10.22
C ILE A 109 -0.21 -14.79 10.35
N ARG A 110 -0.95 -14.66 11.45
CA ARG A 110 -2.18 -15.42 11.67
C ARG A 110 -3.32 -14.70 10.98
N LEU A 111 -3.78 -15.25 9.86
CA LEU A 111 -4.98 -14.77 9.22
C LEU A 111 -6.16 -14.92 10.19
N PRO A 112 -7.06 -13.94 10.27
CA PRO A 112 -8.30 -14.10 11.00
C PRO A 112 -9.10 -15.20 10.29
N SER A 113 -9.07 -16.42 10.85
CA SER A 113 -9.94 -17.50 10.37
C SER A 113 -11.39 -17.02 10.47
N MET A 114 -12.24 -17.45 9.54
CA MET A 114 -13.68 -17.34 9.78
C MET A 114 -13.98 -18.16 11.04
N ALA A 115 -14.38 -17.49 12.11
CA ALA A 115 -15.22 -18.12 13.12
C ALA A 115 -16.59 -18.39 12.49
#